data_AF-A0A1G2PWN3-F1
#
_entry.id   AF-A0A1G2PWN3-F1
#
_cell.length_a   1.000
_cell.length_b   1.000
_cell.length_c   1.000
_cell.angle_alpha   90.00
_cell.angle_beta   90.00
_cell.angle_gamma   90.00
#
_symmetry.space_group_name_H-M   'P 1'
#
loop_
_entity.id
_entity.type
_entity.pdbx_description
1 polymer ?
#
loop_
_entity_poly.entity_id
_entity_poly.type
_entity_poly.pdbx_seq_one_letter_code
_entity_poly.pdbx_strand_id
1 'polypeptide(L)'
;MNITKKILVGVGTFGAILFLFTTVSDPSAYSTQTQQGQVVAPQLQVVAPSVQPSFPPTIVEPEKEVVKVTPPPVDTANLSNDNYYINVDGNNIHSPAYSDNGVPAGASAQCGDGTYSFSQHRSGTCSHHGGVAMWL
;
A
#
# COMPACT_ATOMS: atom_id res chain seq x y z
N MET A 1 -24.98 18.61 54.99
CA MET A 1 -25.42 18.34 53.62
C MET A 1 -24.66 17.08 53.15
N ASN A 2 -25.18 15.89 53.42
CA ASN A 2 -26.15 15.13 52.60
C ASN A 2 -25.53 14.67 51.27
N ILE A 3 -25.49 13.41 50.83
CA ILE A 3 -25.81 12.09 51.38
C ILE A 3 -24.87 11.08 50.67
N THR A 4 -24.34 10.13 51.43
CA THR A 4 -23.64 8.91 51.04
C THR A 4 -24.41 8.08 49.99
N LYS A 5 -23.75 7.66 48.89
CA LYS A 5 -24.19 6.48 48.12
C LYS A 5 -23.24 5.32 48.38
N LYS A 6 -23.71 4.43 49.25
CA LYS A 6 -23.16 3.09 49.51
C LYS A 6 -23.42 2.24 48.27
N ILE A 7 -22.38 1.77 47.59
CA ILE A 7 -22.52 0.71 46.58
C ILE A 7 -22.53 -0.61 47.33
N LEU A 8 -23.69 -1.25 47.28
CA LEU A 8 -24.02 -2.49 47.95
C LEU A 8 -23.31 -3.65 47.24
N VAL A 9 -22.72 -4.52 48.07
CA VAL A 9 -22.07 -5.77 47.73
C VAL A 9 -23.08 -6.73 47.11
N GLY A 10 -22.80 -7.22 45.90
CA GLY A 10 -23.48 -8.38 45.30
C GLY A 10 -22.60 -9.61 45.42
N VAL A 11 -22.78 -10.38 46.49
CA VAL A 11 -22.19 -11.72 46.65
C VAL A 11 -22.93 -12.68 45.73
N GLY A 12 -22.35 -12.98 44.57
CA GLY A 12 -22.78 -14.06 43.68
C GLY A 12 -22.16 -15.37 44.12
N THR A 13 -22.93 -16.16 44.86
CA THR A 13 -22.59 -17.51 45.32
C THR A 13 -22.51 -18.53 44.19
N PHE A 14 -21.42 -19.30 44.19
CA PHE A 14 -21.30 -20.72 43.84
C PHE A 14 -21.93 -21.25 42.54
N GLY A 15 -21.07 -21.48 41.56
CA GLY A 15 -21.34 -22.37 40.43
C GLY A 15 -20.03 -22.92 39.87
N ALA A 16 -19.36 -23.77 40.65
CA ALA A 16 -18.26 -24.59 40.15
C ALA A 16 -18.81 -25.54 39.08
N ILE A 17 -18.59 -25.21 37.80
CA ILE A 17 -18.65 -26.21 36.73
C ILE A 17 -17.25 -26.31 36.16
N LEU A 18 -16.51 -27.26 36.74
CA LEU A 18 -15.29 -27.83 36.22
C LEU A 18 -15.63 -28.58 34.92
N PHE A 19 -15.74 -27.87 33.81
CA PHE A 19 -15.77 -28.50 32.49
C PHE A 19 -14.35 -28.95 32.14
N LEU A 20 -14.01 -30.16 32.58
CA LEU A 20 -12.96 -30.98 31.97
C LEU A 20 -13.43 -31.36 30.56
N PHE A 21 -13.25 -30.47 29.58
CA PHE A 21 -13.25 -30.89 28.19
C PHE A 21 -11.86 -31.37 27.84
N THR A 22 -11.73 -32.69 27.90
CA THR A 22 -10.67 -33.48 27.29
C THR A 22 -10.37 -32.97 25.89
N THR A 23 -9.11 -32.66 25.64
CA THR A 23 -8.55 -32.43 24.30
C THR A 23 -8.68 -33.73 23.49
N VAL A 24 -9.81 -33.92 22.80
CA VAL A 24 -9.90 -34.91 21.73
C VAL A 24 -9.18 -34.33 20.53
N SER A 25 -8.05 -34.96 20.24
CA SER A 25 -7.30 -34.79 19.00
C SER A 25 -8.03 -35.57 17.92
N ASP A 26 -8.64 -34.87 16.96
CA ASP A 26 -9.04 -35.47 15.69
C ASP A 26 -8.40 -34.66 14.56
N PRO A 27 -7.20 -35.03 14.08
CA PRO A 27 -6.76 -34.63 12.75
C PRO A 27 -7.52 -35.48 11.73
N SER A 28 -8.82 -35.17 11.55
CA SER A 28 -9.56 -35.67 10.39
C SER A 28 -8.96 -35.00 9.16
N ALA A 29 -8.03 -35.72 8.54
CA ALA A 29 -7.44 -35.43 7.24
C ALA A 29 -8.57 -35.28 6.23
N TYR A 30 -8.96 -34.04 5.96
CA TYR A 30 -9.79 -33.70 4.83
C TYR A 30 -8.93 -33.85 3.56
N SER A 31 -8.85 -35.09 3.09
CA SER A 31 -8.37 -35.42 1.75
C SER A 31 -9.33 -34.76 0.76
N THR A 32 -9.01 -33.54 0.34
CA THR A 32 -9.63 -32.95 -0.85
C THR A 32 -9.05 -33.70 -2.05
N GLN A 33 -9.75 -34.73 -2.51
CA GLN A 33 -9.48 -35.30 -3.82
C GLN A 33 -9.89 -34.26 -4.86
N THR A 34 -8.94 -33.44 -5.30
CA THR A 34 -9.04 -32.70 -6.55
C THR A 34 -9.12 -33.75 -7.65
N GLN A 35 -10.34 -34.04 -8.09
CA GLN A 35 -10.53 -34.76 -9.34
C GLN A 35 -9.82 -33.96 -10.41
N GLN A 36 -8.76 -34.56 -10.97
CA GLN A 36 -8.05 -34.07 -12.13
C GLN A 36 -9.01 -34.17 -13.33
N GLY A 37 -9.98 -33.27 -13.39
CA GLY A 37 -10.65 -32.91 -14.60
C GLY A 37 -9.59 -32.29 -15.49
N GLN A 38 -9.10 -33.09 -16.44
CA GLN A 38 -8.22 -32.63 -17.49
C GLN A 38 -9.03 -31.64 -18.34
N VAL A 39 -9.07 -30.38 -17.90
CA VAL A 39 -9.44 -29.25 -18.75
C VAL A 39 -8.35 -29.19 -19.80
N VAL A 40 -8.62 -29.86 -20.92
CA VAL A 40 -7.89 -29.67 -22.16
C VAL A 40 -8.06 -28.19 -22.50
N ALA A 41 -7.08 -27.38 -22.08
CA ALA A 41 -6.98 -26.03 -22.54
C ALA A 41 -6.97 -26.11 -24.07
N PRO A 42 -7.83 -25.36 -24.79
CA PRO A 42 -7.63 -25.19 -26.21
C PRO A 42 -6.21 -24.66 -26.35
N GLN A 43 -5.37 -25.41 -27.08
CA GLN A 43 -4.03 -24.99 -27.42
C GLN A 43 -4.23 -23.76 -28.34
N LEU A 44 -4.36 -22.57 -27.76
CA LEU A 44 -4.27 -21.33 -28.53
C LEU A 44 -2.81 -21.25 -28.96
N GLN A 45 -2.55 -21.75 -30.16
CA GLN A 45 -1.29 -21.52 -30.86
C GLN A 45 -1.14 -20.01 -31.00
N VAL A 46 -0.37 -19.43 -30.08
CA VAL A 46 0.13 -18.06 -30.20
C VAL A 46 1.18 -18.09 -31.30
N VAL A 47 0.71 -18.03 -32.55
CA VAL A 47 1.57 -17.58 -33.65
C VAL A 47 1.78 -16.10 -33.37
N ALA A 48 2.85 -15.77 -32.65
CA ALA A 48 3.26 -14.40 -32.46
C ALA A 48 3.60 -13.84 -33.86
N PRO A 49 2.81 -12.88 -34.41
CA PRO A 49 3.26 -12.20 -35.59
C PRO A 49 4.47 -11.38 -35.15
N SER A 50 5.65 -11.74 -35.68
CA SER A 50 6.85 -10.91 -35.56
C SER A 50 6.64 -9.66 -36.42
N VAL A 51 5.80 -8.75 -35.93
CA VAL A 51 5.73 -7.39 -36.45
C VAL A 51 6.89 -6.67 -35.78
N GLN A 52 8.02 -6.67 -36.45
CA GLN A 52 9.14 -5.80 -36.13
C GLN A 52 8.58 -4.37 -36.08
N PRO A 53 8.65 -3.65 -34.95
CA PRO A 53 8.35 -2.23 -34.96
C PRO A 53 9.44 -1.55 -35.79
N SER A 54 9.14 -1.27 -37.06
CA SER A 54 9.90 -0.31 -37.84
C SER A 54 9.63 1.05 -37.20
N PHE A 55 10.49 1.45 -36.27
CA PHE A 55 10.48 2.81 -35.76
C PHE A 55 10.63 3.74 -36.97
N PRO A 56 9.65 4.60 -37.28
CA PRO A 56 9.81 5.59 -38.34
C PRO A 56 11.02 6.47 -38.01
N PRO A 57 11.78 6.93 -39.01
CA PRO A 57 12.89 7.84 -38.76
C PRO A 57 12.36 9.08 -38.05
N THR A 58 13.02 9.38 -36.93
CA THR A 58 12.88 10.56 -36.08
C THR A 58 12.58 11.80 -36.92
N ILE A 59 11.32 12.26 -36.90
CA ILE A 59 11.05 13.67 -37.15
C ILE A 59 11.65 14.39 -35.95
N VAL A 60 12.74 15.12 -36.21
CA VAL A 60 13.38 15.99 -35.25
C VAL A 60 12.38 17.11 -34.94
N GLU A 61 11.54 16.87 -33.93
CA GLU A 61 10.73 17.92 -33.31
C GLU A 61 11.72 18.95 -32.75
N PRO A 62 11.51 20.26 -33.02
CA PRO A 62 12.49 21.28 -32.68
C PRO A 62 12.76 21.19 -31.19
N GLU A 63 14.05 21.29 -30.84
CA GLU A 63 14.63 21.38 -29.50
C GLU A 63 13.83 22.37 -28.65
N LYS A 64 12.73 21.88 -28.08
CA LYS A 64 12.05 22.51 -26.96
C LYS A 64 12.95 22.14 -25.81
N GLU A 65 13.84 23.08 -25.49
CA GLU A 65 14.66 23.13 -24.29
C GLU A 65 14.12 22.18 -23.22
N VAL A 66 14.90 21.15 -22.90
CA VAL A 66 14.63 20.21 -21.80
C VAL A 66 14.71 21.01 -20.51
N VAL A 67 13.68 21.81 -20.24
CA VAL A 67 13.46 22.40 -18.94
C VAL A 67 13.05 21.21 -18.09
N LYS A 68 14.04 20.61 -17.41
CA LYS A 68 13.80 19.66 -16.32
C LYS A 68 12.69 20.27 -15.48
N VAL A 69 11.50 19.68 -15.55
CA VAL A 69 10.34 20.19 -14.80
C VAL A 69 10.72 19.97 -13.35
N THR A 70 11.30 21.02 -12.76
CA THR A 70 11.68 20.99 -11.36
C THR A 70 10.35 20.96 -10.64
N PRO A 71 10.02 19.86 -9.92
CA PRO A 71 8.78 19.82 -9.17
C PRO A 71 8.73 21.06 -8.26
N PRO A 72 7.52 21.56 -7.95
CA PRO A 72 7.37 22.74 -7.11
C PRO A 72 8.26 22.59 -5.87
N PRO A 73 8.96 23.66 -5.45
CA PRO A 73 9.86 23.58 -4.31
C PRO A 73 9.07 23.10 -3.09
N VAL A 74 9.48 21.94 -2.59
CA VAL A 74 8.91 21.37 -1.38
C VAL A 74 9.48 22.20 -0.22
N ASP A 75 8.63 22.72 0.65
CA ASP A 75 9.08 23.37 1.88
C ASP A 75 9.61 22.29 2.84
N THR A 76 10.91 22.00 2.73
CA THR A 76 11.56 20.90 3.46
C THR A 76 11.80 21.21 4.92
N ALA A 77 11.63 22.48 5.35
CA ALA A 77 11.85 22.89 6.73
C ALA A 77 10.93 22.19 7.74
N ASN A 78 9.78 21.69 7.27
CA ASN A 78 8.77 21.02 8.10
C ASN A 78 8.64 19.52 7.79
N LEU A 79 9.57 18.97 6.99
CA LEU A 79 9.59 17.56 6.63
C LEU A 79 10.60 16.80 7.50
N SER A 80 10.28 15.55 7.80
CA SER A 80 11.16 14.70 8.62
C SER A 80 12.48 14.32 7.95
N ASN A 81 12.64 14.60 6.66
CA ASN A 81 13.87 14.43 5.90
C ASN A 81 13.88 15.33 4.66
N ASP A 82 15.05 15.48 4.04
CA ASP A 82 15.29 16.20 2.78
C ASP A 82 15.95 15.27 1.74
N ASN A 83 15.59 13.98 1.76
CA ASN A 83 16.17 13.00 0.85
C ASN A 83 15.40 12.98 -0.47
N TYR A 84 16.09 12.74 -1.58
CA TYR A 84 15.47 12.65 -2.89
C TYR A 84 15.90 11.40 -3.65
N TYR A 85 15.09 11.00 -4.64
CA TYR A 85 15.40 9.96 -5.60
C TYR A 85 15.08 10.40 -7.02
N ILE A 86 15.72 9.78 -8.01
CA ILE A 86 15.41 9.99 -9.43
C ILE A 86 14.39 8.94 -9.86
N ASN A 87 13.23 9.38 -10.37
CA ASN A 87 12.23 8.47 -10.91
C ASN A 87 12.61 8.00 -12.34
N VAL A 88 11.78 7.15 -12.93
CA VAL A 88 12.01 6.61 -14.29
C VAL A 88 11.95 7.68 -15.39
N ASP A 89 11.33 8.83 -15.14
CA ASP A 89 11.29 9.97 -16.05
C ASP A 89 12.53 10.87 -15.93
N GLY A 90 13.46 10.57 -15.01
CA GLY A 90 14.64 11.40 -14.74
C GLY A 90 14.37 12.61 -13.83
N ASN A 91 13.19 12.69 -13.21
CA ASN A 91 12.81 13.78 -12.31
C ASN A 91 13.37 13.52 -10.89
N ASN A 92 13.84 14.59 -10.24
CA ASN A 92 14.31 14.53 -8.85
C ASN A 92 13.12 14.72 -7.90
N ILE A 93 12.72 13.66 -7.19
CA ILE A 93 11.51 13.58 -6.39
C ILE A 93 11.88 13.45 -4.91
N HIS A 94 11.19 14.18 -4.05
CA HIS A 94 11.36 14.05 -2.62
C HIS A 94 10.92 12.66 -2.13
N SER A 95 11.73 12.03 -1.27
CA SER A 95 11.40 10.74 -0.67
C SER A 95 10.22 10.88 0.29
N PRO A 96 9.46 9.82 0.58
CA PRO A 96 8.38 9.92 1.57
C PRO A 96 8.86 10.48 2.91
N ALA A 97 8.07 11.40 3.49
CA ALA A 97 8.43 12.11 4.72
C ALA A 97 7.21 12.36 5.59
N TYR A 98 7.38 12.40 6.91
CA TYR A 98 6.38 12.98 7.80
C TYR A 98 6.43 14.50 7.67
N SER A 99 5.30 15.16 7.96
CA SER A 99 5.16 16.62 7.95
C SER A 99 4.54 17.08 9.26
N ASP A 100 5.17 18.07 9.89
CA ASP A 100 4.70 18.63 11.17
C ASP A 100 3.58 19.66 10.98
N ASN A 101 3.42 20.20 9.75
CA ASN A 101 2.51 21.31 9.44
C ASN A 101 1.37 20.90 8.48
N GLY A 102 0.87 19.66 8.60
CA GLY A 102 -0.22 19.16 7.75
C GLY A 102 0.26 18.66 6.40
N VAL A 103 -0.56 18.76 5.36
CA VAL A 103 -0.23 18.23 4.03
C VAL A 103 0.84 19.12 3.37
N PRO A 104 2.05 18.60 3.08
CA PRO A 104 3.10 19.39 2.48
C PRO A 104 2.81 19.66 1.00
N ALA A 105 3.25 20.83 0.53
CA ALA A 105 3.07 21.22 -0.86
C ALA A 105 3.74 20.23 -1.81
N GLY A 106 3.01 19.82 -2.86
CA GLY A 106 3.51 18.86 -3.86
C GLY A 106 3.40 17.39 -3.46
N ALA A 107 2.90 17.06 -2.27
CA ALA A 107 2.55 15.68 -1.96
C ALA A 107 1.38 15.22 -2.84
N SER A 108 1.51 14.02 -3.40
CA SER A 108 0.49 13.39 -4.24
C SER A 108 -0.33 12.34 -3.49
N ALA A 109 0.16 11.85 -2.35
CA ALA A 109 -0.53 10.87 -1.53
C ALA A 109 -0.11 10.93 -0.07
N GLN A 110 -0.99 10.48 0.81
CA GLN A 110 -0.66 10.06 2.18
C GLN A 110 -0.58 8.53 2.22
N CYS A 111 0.53 8.01 2.75
CA CYS A 111 0.77 6.58 2.94
C CYS A 111 0.13 6.05 4.22
N GLY A 112 -0.02 4.73 4.32
CA GLY A 112 -0.62 4.03 5.47
C GLY A 112 0.16 4.20 6.77
N ASP A 113 1.46 4.43 6.70
CA ASP A 113 2.29 4.77 7.86
C ASP A 113 2.21 6.24 8.30
N GLY A 114 1.49 7.09 7.55
CA GLY A 114 1.32 8.51 7.84
C GLY A 114 2.33 9.43 7.14
N THR A 115 3.31 8.89 6.40
CA THR A 115 4.20 9.70 5.56
C THR A 115 3.47 10.23 4.32
N TYR A 116 3.96 11.34 3.76
CA TYR A 116 3.49 11.92 2.51
C TYR A 116 4.43 11.53 1.37
N SER A 117 3.86 11.01 0.28
CA SER A 117 4.58 10.67 -0.94
C SER A 117 4.52 11.80 -1.96
N PHE A 118 5.62 12.00 -2.67
CA PHE A 118 5.75 12.98 -3.76
C PHE A 118 5.87 12.29 -5.13
N SER A 119 5.56 10.98 -5.20
CA SER A 119 5.63 10.20 -6.44
C SER A 119 4.72 10.78 -7.53
N GLN A 120 5.24 10.86 -8.75
CA GLN A 120 4.48 11.28 -9.94
C GLN A 120 3.71 10.12 -10.59
N HIS A 121 4.03 8.87 -10.24
CA HIS A 121 3.34 7.67 -10.71
C HIS A 121 2.48 7.07 -9.60
N ARG A 122 1.40 6.39 -10.00
CA ARG A 122 0.48 5.68 -9.09
C ARG A 122 0.92 4.23 -8.80
N SER A 123 1.62 3.61 -9.75
CA SER A 123 2.09 2.23 -9.63
C SER A 123 3.18 2.14 -8.57
N GLY A 124 2.94 1.37 -7.51
CA GLY A 124 3.91 1.15 -6.43
C GLY A 124 4.02 2.30 -5.41
N THR A 125 3.21 3.35 -5.50
CA THR A 125 3.19 4.42 -4.50
C THR A 125 2.87 3.86 -3.12
N CYS A 126 3.66 4.26 -2.12
CA CYS A 126 3.54 3.82 -0.73
C CYS A 126 3.64 2.28 -0.53
N SER A 127 4.17 1.50 -1.48
CA SER A 127 4.25 0.03 -1.35
C SER A 127 5.02 -0.44 -0.11
N HIS A 128 6.08 0.29 0.26
CA HIS A 128 6.88 0.05 1.47
C HIS A 128 6.29 0.72 2.73
N HIS A 129 5.29 1.58 2.55
CA HIS A 129 4.72 2.45 3.57
C HIS A 129 3.26 2.06 3.89
N GLY A 130 2.91 0.78 3.73
CA GLY A 130 1.58 0.25 4.04
C GLY A 130 0.51 0.53 2.98
N GLY A 131 0.89 0.92 1.76
CA GLY A 131 -0.02 1.31 0.70
C GLY A 131 -0.51 2.75 0.84
N VAL A 132 -1.31 3.20 -0.13
CA VAL A 132 -1.87 4.55 -0.13
C VAL A 132 -3.11 4.59 0.75
N ALA A 133 -3.09 5.44 1.78
CA ALA A 133 -4.27 5.71 2.60
C ALA A 133 -5.21 6.70 1.89
N MET A 134 -4.65 7.75 1.28
CA MET A 134 -5.41 8.79 0.58
C MET A 134 -4.58 9.40 -0.55
N TRP A 135 -5.22 9.65 -1.69
CA TRP A 135 -4.65 10.46 -2.77
C TRP A 135 -5.00 11.93 -2.54
N LEU A 136 -4.05 12.82 -2.83
CA LEU A 136 -4.16 14.27 -2.62
C LEU A 136 -4.37 15.02 -3.95
#